data_AF-A0A8H4GRP1-F1
#
_entry.id   AF-A0A8H4GRP1-F1
#
_cell.length_a   1.000
_cell.length_b   1.000
_cell.length_c   1.000
_cell.angle_alpha   90.00
_cell.angle_beta   90.00
_cell.angle_gamma   90.00
#
_symmetry.space_group_name_H-M   'P 1'
#
loop_
_entity.id
_entity.type
_entity.pdbx_description
1 polymer ?
#
loop_
_entity_poly.entity_id
_entity_poly.type
_entity_poly.pdbx_seq_one_letter_code
_entity_poly.pdbx_strand_id
1 'polypeptide(L)'
;MPPVESLVPPALFAFSSAAFFRAIYLPYKDRLYVAPLLFGSAVLSLQTSHYLTWLTGMNVLWALFSCIWMHHAASVLYIDQLSIPRTASSWISAYKIWNDPQRHLSPIAFQRGEQKCSPTSRIWFALRRLSWTVLCWLLQLSIVGPLLSMYFTFSSADFAPTRQILIRRLLSLQPEPPFTAREMQIRFYVSVYWIWIAYLMLELCHTVLALFFVVLLRLDNPEDWTPIFGSPLQAYSIRRFWTKFWHRLTVAPCVSFGRMITRRVAGLQPGSQHEKIFIALWAFFASGIFSCSRGLGIRGAVLPG
;
A
#
# COMPACT_ATOMS: atom_id res chain seq x y z
N MET A 1 -20.01 5.86 -17.76
CA MET A 1 -20.29 4.67 -16.92
C MET A 1 -19.08 3.75 -16.99
N PRO A 2 -18.63 3.16 -15.89
CA PRO A 2 -17.51 2.23 -15.94
C PRO A 2 -17.92 0.96 -16.72
N PRO A 3 -17.01 0.34 -17.50
CA PRO A 3 -17.31 -0.88 -18.25
C PRO A 3 -17.67 -2.02 -17.28
N VAL A 4 -18.56 -2.94 -17.67
CA VAL A 4 -18.98 -4.08 -16.81
C VAL A 4 -17.77 -4.89 -16.32
N GLU A 5 -16.73 -5.00 -17.15
CA GLU A 5 -15.47 -5.66 -16.84
C GLU A 5 -14.72 -5.03 -15.65
N SER A 6 -14.94 -3.75 -15.35
CA SER A 6 -14.34 -3.07 -14.20
C SER A 6 -14.86 -3.61 -12.85
N LEU A 7 -15.95 -4.38 -12.84
CA LEU A 7 -16.46 -5.05 -11.65
C LEU A 7 -15.74 -6.37 -11.35
N VAL A 8 -15.02 -6.93 -12.33
CA VAL A 8 -14.33 -8.22 -12.19
C VAL A 8 -13.27 -8.17 -11.07
N PRO A 9 -12.35 -7.18 -11.01
CA PRO A 9 -11.33 -7.17 -9.97
C PRO A 9 -11.91 -7.00 -8.55
N PRO A 10 -12.87 -6.09 -8.30
CA PRO A 10 -13.58 -6.01 -7.02
C PRO A 10 -14.33 -7.29 -6.63
N ALA A 11 -14.99 -7.97 -7.57
CA ALA A 11 -15.70 -9.21 -7.29
C ALA A 11 -14.74 -10.34 -6.86
N LEU A 12 -13.62 -10.50 -7.56
CA LEU A 12 -12.58 -11.47 -7.20
C LEU A 12 -11.96 -11.16 -5.83
N PHE A 13 -11.74 -9.87 -5.53
CA PHE A 13 -11.27 -9.44 -4.22
C PHE A 13 -12.30 -9.71 -3.11
N ALA A 14 -13.59 -9.57 -3.40
CA ALA A 14 -14.66 -9.90 -2.46
C ALA A 14 -14.64 -11.40 -2.10
N PHE A 15 -14.40 -12.29 -3.07
CA PHE A 15 -14.20 -13.73 -2.79
C PHE A 15 -12.97 -13.98 -1.90
N SER A 16 -11.85 -13.30 -2.15
CA SER A 16 -10.65 -13.38 -1.30
C SER A 16 -10.95 -12.92 0.13
N SER A 17 -11.67 -11.82 0.27
CA SER A 17 -12.07 -11.27 1.57
C SER A 17 -13.02 -12.22 2.30
N ALA A 18 -14.02 -12.80 1.62
CA ALA A 18 -14.91 -13.79 2.20
C ALA A 18 -14.15 -15.04 2.68
N ALA A 19 -13.17 -15.51 1.90
CA ALA A 19 -12.29 -16.61 2.30
C ALA A 19 -11.48 -16.26 3.55
N PHE A 20 -11.00 -15.02 3.68
CA PHE A 20 -10.32 -14.53 4.89
C PHE A 20 -11.23 -14.55 6.11
N PHE A 21 -12.45 -14.02 5.98
CA PHE A 21 -13.45 -14.03 7.05
C PHE A 21 -13.76 -15.45 7.54
N ARG A 22 -13.70 -16.45 6.66
CA ARG A 22 -13.81 -17.84 7.09
C ARG A 22 -12.52 -18.36 7.72
N ALA A 23 -11.37 -18.11 7.09
CA ALA A 23 -10.07 -18.65 7.49
C ALA A 23 -9.62 -18.23 8.89
N ILE A 24 -9.97 -17.01 9.33
CA ILE A 24 -9.52 -16.50 10.64
C ILE A 24 -10.03 -17.33 11.83
N TYR A 25 -11.18 -17.98 11.72
CA TYR A 25 -11.74 -18.85 12.76
C TYR A 25 -11.27 -20.31 12.67
N LEU A 26 -10.61 -20.69 11.58
CA LEU A 26 -10.18 -22.06 11.36
C LEU A 26 -8.85 -22.36 12.06
N PRO A 27 -8.61 -23.61 12.49
CA PRO A 27 -7.30 -24.04 12.94
C PRO A 27 -6.29 -24.04 11.77
N TYR A 28 -5.00 -24.04 12.09
CA TYR A 28 -3.93 -23.85 11.10
C TYR A 28 -4.01 -24.81 9.89
N LYS A 29 -4.29 -26.11 10.12
CA LYS A 29 -4.41 -27.10 9.05
C LYS A 29 -5.52 -26.73 8.05
N ASP A 30 -6.66 -26.27 8.56
CA ASP A 30 -7.82 -25.91 7.74
C ASP A 30 -7.60 -24.58 7.01
N ARG A 31 -6.80 -23.66 7.58
CA ARG A 31 -6.37 -22.44 6.89
C ARG A 31 -5.57 -22.77 5.61
N LEU A 32 -4.82 -23.87 5.59
CA LEU A 32 -4.05 -24.28 4.41
C LEU A 32 -4.96 -24.73 3.26
N TYR A 33 -6.08 -25.40 3.56
CA TYR A 33 -7.06 -25.79 2.54
C TYR A 33 -7.80 -24.59 1.94
N VAL A 34 -8.01 -23.52 2.71
CA VAL A 34 -8.63 -22.28 2.22
C VAL A 34 -7.63 -21.37 1.50
N ALA A 35 -6.32 -21.58 1.68
CA ALA A 35 -5.27 -20.73 1.12
C ALA A 35 -5.34 -20.56 -0.41
N PRO A 36 -5.55 -21.62 -1.22
CA PRO A 36 -5.65 -21.48 -2.67
C PRO A 36 -6.82 -20.60 -3.09
N LEU A 37 -7.97 -20.70 -2.40
CA LEU A 37 -9.12 -19.85 -2.68
C LEU A 37 -8.83 -18.39 -2.30
N LEU A 38 -8.25 -18.17 -1.12
CA LEU A 38 -7.94 -16.84 -0.59
C LEU A 38 -6.91 -16.10 -1.45
N PHE A 39 -5.77 -16.74 -1.75
CA PHE A 39 -4.70 -16.10 -2.52
C PHE A 39 -4.94 -16.20 -4.02
N GLY A 40 -5.52 -17.29 -4.52
CA GLY A 40 -5.84 -17.45 -5.94
C GLY A 40 -6.81 -16.37 -6.43
N SER A 41 -7.89 -16.12 -5.70
CA SER A 41 -8.83 -15.04 -6.04
C SER A 41 -8.20 -13.64 -5.91
N ALA A 42 -7.31 -13.42 -4.93
CA ALA A 42 -6.55 -12.16 -4.82
C ALA A 42 -5.58 -11.95 -5.99
N VAL A 43 -4.89 -13.00 -6.44
CA VAL A 43 -3.99 -12.96 -7.60
C VAL A 43 -4.78 -12.71 -8.88
N LEU A 44 -5.94 -13.35 -9.06
CA LEU A 44 -6.81 -13.08 -10.20
C LEU A 44 -7.34 -11.63 -10.18
N SER A 45 -7.69 -11.10 -9.00
CA SER A 45 -8.06 -9.68 -8.84
C SER A 45 -6.91 -8.75 -9.24
N LEU A 46 -5.68 -9.09 -8.86
CA LEU A 46 -4.48 -8.34 -9.26
C LEU A 46 -4.25 -8.40 -10.78
N GLN A 47 -4.36 -9.57 -11.40
CA GLN A 47 -4.16 -9.76 -12.84
C GLN A 47 -5.22 -9.01 -13.68
N THR A 48 -6.46 -9.00 -13.21
CA THR A 48 -7.58 -8.30 -13.85
C THR A 48 -7.62 -6.81 -13.53
N SER A 49 -6.70 -6.28 -12.72
CA SER A 49 -6.66 -4.86 -12.33
C SER A 49 -6.56 -3.88 -13.52
N HIS A 50 -6.09 -4.35 -14.68
CA HIS A 50 -6.06 -3.56 -15.91
C HIS A 50 -7.46 -3.16 -16.42
N TYR A 51 -8.54 -3.81 -15.99
CA TYR A 51 -9.92 -3.38 -16.27
C TYR A 51 -10.32 -2.10 -15.51
N LEU A 52 -9.55 -1.69 -14.50
CA LEU A 52 -9.82 -0.48 -13.71
C LEU A 52 -9.16 0.77 -14.34
N THR A 53 -9.56 1.09 -15.57
CA THR A 53 -9.06 2.27 -16.31
C THR A 53 -9.97 3.48 -16.24
N TRP A 54 -11.14 3.35 -15.59
CA TRP A 54 -12.14 4.42 -15.48
C TRP A 54 -11.62 5.67 -14.74
N LEU A 55 -10.60 5.52 -13.90
CA LEU A 55 -9.87 6.62 -13.28
C LEU A 55 -8.36 6.40 -13.45
N THR A 56 -7.65 7.45 -13.86
CA THR A 56 -6.21 7.40 -14.09
C THR A 56 -5.47 6.88 -12.86
N GLY A 57 -4.69 5.80 -13.04
CA GLY A 57 -3.90 5.18 -11.98
C GLY A 57 -4.68 4.25 -11.05
N MET A 58 -5.99 4.06 -11.22
CA MET A 58 -6.79 3.15 -10.38
C MET A 58 -6.34 1.70 -10.49
N ASN A 59 -5.97 1.24 -11.69
CA ASN A 59 -5.32 -0.05 -11.90
C ASN A 59 -4.05 -0.23 -11.04
N VAL A 60 -3.19 0.79 -10.96
CA VAL A 60 -1.96 0.76 -10.15
C VAL A 60 -2.27 0.77 -8.66
N LEU A 61 -3.23 1.59 -8.23
CA LEU A 61 -3.69 1.65 -6.85
C LEU A 61 -4.30 0.32 -6.40
N TRP A 62 -5.15 -0.29 -7.24
CA TRP A 62 -5.74 -1.59 -6.99
C TRP A 62 -4.67 -2.67 -6.89
N ALA A 63 -3.71 -2.68 -7.81
CA ALA A 63 -2.61 -3.64 -7.78
C ALA A 63 -1.79 -3.53 -6.49
N LEU A 64 -1.46 -2.30 -6.07
CA LEU A 64 -0.77 -2.05 -4.80
C LEU A 64 -1.61 -2.54 -3.61
N PHE A 65 -2.90 -2.21 -3.60
CA PHE A 65 -3.84 -2.66 -2.57
C PHE A 65 -3.91 -4.19 -2.48
N SER A 66 -4.07 -4.90 -3.60
CA SER A 66 -4.08 -6.38 -3.63
C SER A 66 -2.78 -6.98 -3.10
N CYS A 67 -1.63 -6.39 -3.45
CA CYS A 67 -0.33 -6.84 -2.93
C CYS A 67 -0.22 -6.66 -1.41
N ILE A 68 -0.59 -5.48 -0.90
CA ILE A 68 -0.59 -5.17 0.54
C ILE A 68 -1.56 -6.12 1.27
N TRP A 69 -2.75 -6.32 0.72
CA TRP A 69 -3.77 -7.23 1.23
C TRP A 69 -3.25 -8.66 1.35
N MET A 70 -2.66 -9.22 0.28
CA MET A 70 -2.12 -10.58 0.31
C MET A 70 -1.01 -10.72 1.37
N HIS A 71 -0.13 -9.73 1.49
CA HIS A 71 0.93 -9.74 2.50
C HIS A 71 0.36 -9.67 3.93
N HIS A 72 -0.63 -8.80 4.14
CA HIS A 72 -1.35 -8.67 5.39
C HIS A 72 -2.07 -9.98 5.76
N ALA A 73 -2.88 -10.53 4.86
CA ALA A 73 -3.62 -11.77 5.07
C ALA A 73 -2.69 -12.95 5.38
N ALA A 74 -1.57 -13.05 4.66
CA ALA A 74 -0.57 -14.08 4.91
C ALA A 74 0.07 -13.94 6.30
N SER A 75 0.44 -12.72 6.69
CA SER A 75 0.96 -12.43 8.03
C SER A 75 -0.06 -12.75 9.12
N VAL A 76 -1.33 -12.35 8.98
CA VAL A 76 -2.38 -12.63 9.97
C VAL A 76 -2.57 -14.13 10.15
N LEU A 77 -2.80 -14.85 9.06
CA LEU A 77 -3.37 -16.19 9.10
C LEU A 77 -2.32 -17.29 9.30
N TYR A 78 -1.14 -17.14 8.70
CA TYR A 78 -0.15 -18.22 8.64
C TYR A 78 1.11 -17.95 9.48
N ILE A 79 1.50 -16.68 9.61
CA ILE A 79 2.73 -16.30 10.34
C ILE A 79 2.42 -16.01 11.81
N ASP A 80 1.66 -14.96 12.06
CA ASP A 80 1.33 -14.49 13.40
C ASP A 80 0.21 -15.32 14.03
N GLN A 81 -0.55 -16.04 13.21
CA GLN A 81 -1.64 -16.93 13.60
C GLN A 81 -2.62 -16.25 14.55
N LEU A 82 -2.99 -15.02 14.23
CA LEU A 82 -3.97 -14.25 15.00
C LEU A 82 -5.28 -15.04 15.10
N SER A 83 -5.84 -15.05 16.30
CA SER A 83 -7.12 -15.69 16.62
C SER A 83 -8.02 -14.68 17.31
N ILE A 84 -9.31 -14.76 17.00
CA ILE A 84 -10.32 -13.88 17.60
C ILE A 84 -10.72 -14.46 18.97
N PRO A 85 -10.70 -13.67 20.05
CA PRO A 85 -11.19 -14.11 21.35
C PRO A 85 -12.64 -14.60 21.28
N ARG A 86 -12.95 -15.71 21.96
CA ARG A 86 -14.30 -16.33 21.94
C ARG A 86 -15.42 -15.44 22.49
N THR A 87 -15.07 -14.37 23.20
CA THR A 87 -16.01 -13.45 23.88
C THR A 87 -16.41 -12.23 23.06
N ALA A 88 -15.76 -11.97 21.92
CA ALA A 88 -16.07 -10.81 21.08
C ALA A 88 -17.14 -11.15 20.04
N SER A 89 -17.95 -10.17 19.62
CA SER A 89 -18.86 -10.37 18.49
C SER A 89 -18.05 -10.86 17.29
N SER A 90 -18.44 -12.02 16.76
CA SER A 90 -17.56 -12.81 15.90
C SER A 90 -17.11 -11.99 14.69
N TRP A 91 -18.06 -11.49 13.88
CA TRP A 91 -17.75 -10.89 12.57
C TRP A 91 -17.07 -9.50 12.66
N ILE A 92 -17.46 -8.64 13.61
CA ILE A 92 -16.88 -7.29 13.74
C ILE A 92 -15.39 -7.39 14.07
N SER A 93 -15.01 -8.35 14.91
CA SER A 93 -13.61 -8.60 15.25
C SER A 93 -12.81 -9.05 14.03
N ALA A 94 -13.37 -9.94 13.20
CA ALA A 94 -12.72 -10.34 11.95
C ALA A 94 -12.60 -9.16 10.98
N TYR A 95 -13.63 -8.32 10.89
CA TYR A 95 -13.62 -7.13 10.04
C TYR A 95 -12.56 -6.12 10.49
N LYS A 96 -12.45 -5.89 11.80
CA LYS A 96 -11.41 -5.02 12.36
C LYS A 96 -10.01 -5.54 12.04
N ILE A 97 -9.75 -6.84 12.19
CA ILE A 97 -8.46 -7.44 11.80
C ILE A 97 -8.24 -7.34 10.29
N TRP A 98 -9.29 -7.57 9.49
CA TRP A 98 -9.26 -7.43 8.03
C TRP A 98 -8.85 -6.00 7.62
N ASN A 99 -9.41 -4.99 8.29
CA ASN A 99 -9.17 -3.56 8.01
C ASN A 99 -7.93 -2.95 8.72
N ASP A 100 -7.14 -3.75 9.45
CA ASP A 100 -5.96 -3.25 10.20
C ASP A 100 -4.62 -3.82 9.65
N PRO A 101 -4.18 -3.36 8.46
CA PRO A 101 -2.88 -3.73 7.93
C PRO A 101 -1.70 -3.19 8.75
N GLN A 102 -1.91 -2.13 9.54
CA GLN A 102 -0.85 -1.52 10.38
C GLN A 102 -0.63 -2.25 11.72
N ARG A 103 -1.50 -3.21 12.09
CA ARG A 103 -1.49 -3.91 13.38
C ARG A 103 -1.58 -2.95 14.58
N HIS A 104 -2.41 -1.91 14.45
CA HIS A 104 -2.62 -0.94 15.52
C HIS A 104 -3.73 -1.34 16.51
N LEU A 105 -4.56 -2.32 16.17
CA LEU A 105 -5.59 -2.82 17.08
C LEU A 105 -4.96 -3.56 18.25
N SER A 106 -5.11 -3.00 19.45
CA SER A 106 -4.78 -3.70 20.69
C SER A 106 -5.87 -4.73 21.03
N PRO A 107 -5.56 -5.81 21.78
CA PRO A 107 -6.57 -6.72 22.32
C PRO A 107 -7.71 -6.01 23.08
N ILE A 108 -7.41 -4.86 23.69
CA ILE A 108 -8.36 -4.00 24.43
C ILE A 108 -9.32 -3.27 23.47
N ALA A 109 -8.88 -2.95 22.24
CA ALA A 109 -9.73 -2.33 21.23
C ALA A 109 -10.86 -3.25 20.74
N PHE A 110 -10.67 -4.58 20.80
CA PHE A 110 -11.74 -5.56 20.53
C PHE A 110 -12.82 -5.53 21.62
N GLN A 111 -12.46 -5.21 22.87
CA GLN A 111 -13.40 -5.05 23.97
C GLN A 111 -14.12 -3.69 23.93
N ARG A 112 -13.46 -2.65 23.42
CA ARG A 112 -14.02 -1.29 23.28
C ARG A 112 -14.98 -1.13 22.09
N GLY A 113 -15.19 -2.18 21.29
CA GLY A 113 -16.06 -2.19 20.10
C GLY A 113 -17.50 -1.72 20.32
N GLU A 114 -17.96 -1.58 21.56
CA GLU A 114 -19.31 -1.11 21.90
C GLU A 114 -19.39 0.37 22.29
N GLN A 115 -18.27 1.07 22.46
CA GLN A 115 -18.31 2.46 22.94
C GLN A 115 -18.65 3.41 21.77
N LYS A 116 -19.93 3.82 21.69
CA LYS A 116 -20.43 4.74 20.67
C LYS A 116 -19.72 6.10 20.76
N CYS A 117 -18.94 6.46 19.74
CA CYS A 117 -18.38 7.81 19.62
C CYS A 117 -19.47 8.88 19.49
N SER A 118 -19.22 10.06 20.06
CA SER A 118 -20.11 11.21 19.95
C SER A 118 -20.23 11.68 18.49
N PRO A 119 -21.41 12.20 18.07
CA PRO A 119 -21.60 12.73 16.72
C PRO A 119 -20.63 13.88 16.41
N THR A 120 -20.33 14.72 17.41
CA THR A 120 -19.37 15.82 17.30
C THR A 120 -17.96 15.34 16.94
N SER A 121 -17.50 14.23 17.54
CA SER A 121 -16.18 13.64 17.24
C SER A 121 -16.08 13.18 15.78
N ARG A 122 -17.17 12.60 15.24
CA ARG A 122 -17.24 12.14 13.85
C ARG A 122 -17.24 13.29 12.85
N ILE A 123 -18.00 14.35 13.13
CA ILE A 123 -18.01 15.56 12.30
C ILE A 123 -16.63 16.20 12.29
N TRP A 124 -16.00 16.35 13.47
CA TRP A 124 -14.66 16.91 13.57
C TRP A 124 -13.63 16.08 12.82
N PHE A 125 -13.68 14.75 12.94
CA PHE A 125 -12.85 13.83 12.17
C PHE A 125 -13.03 14.02 10.67
N ALA A 126 -14.28 14.07 10.20
CA ALA A 126 -14.60 14.25 8.78
C ALA A 126 -14.08 15.59 8.26
N LEU A 127 -14.37 16.69 8.96
CA LEU A 127 -13.92 18.03 8.60
C LEU A 127 -12.40 18.12 8.54
N ARG A 128 -11.70 17.60 9.56
CA ARG A 128 -10.24 17.59 9.61
C ARG A 128 -9.65 16.84 8.42
N ARG A 129 -10.13 15.62 8.14
CA ARG A 129 -9.66 14.79 7.02
C ARG A 129 -9.92 15.47 5.68
N LEU A 130 -11.15 15.92 5.44
CA LEU A 130 -11.53 16.62 4.21
C LEU A 130 -10.71 17.89 4.01
N SER A 131 -10.56 18.71 5.04
CA SER A 131 -9.79 19.97 4.94
C SER A 131 -8.34 19.72 4.52
N TRP A 132 -7.69 18.69 5.09
CA TRP A 132 -6.33 18.33 4.74
C TRP A 132 -6.24 17.83 3.29
N THR A 133 -7.12 16.90 2.89
CA THR A 133 -7.16 16.38 1.53
C THR A 133 -7.42 17.49 0.52
N VAL A 134 -8.41 18.35 0.76
CA VAL A 134 -8.72 19.48 -0.11
C VAL A 134 -7.54 20.44 -0.20
N LEU A 135 -6.90 20.78 0.93
CA LEU A 135 -5.72 21.66 0.94
C LEU A 135 -4.58 21.10 0.08
N CYS A 136 -4.26 19.81 0.24
CA CYS A 136 -3.20 19.17 -0.54
C CYS A 136 -3.52 19.12 -2.03
N TRP A 137 -4.78 18.89 -2.40
CA TRP A 137 -5.22 18.91 -3.81
C TRP A 137 -5.25 20.32 -4.39
N LEU A 138 -5.65 21.33 -3.63
CA LEU A 138 -5.57 22.74 -4.04
C LEU A 138 -4.13 23.17 -4.28
N LEU A 139 -3.20 22.78 -3.41
CA LEU A 139 -1.77 23.00 -3.60
C LEU A 139 -1.26 22.35 -4.90
N GLN A 140 -1.70 21.12 -5.19
CA GLN A 140 -1.34 20.43 -6.42
C GLN A 140 -1.87 21.14 -7.67
N LEU A 141 -3.15 21.52 -7.68
CA LEU A 141 -3.80 22.11 -8.85
C LEU A 141 -3.38 23.56 -9.09
N SER A 142 -3.14 24.31 -8.01
CA SER A 142 -2.87 25.76 -8.10
C SER A 142 -1.39 26.10 -8.22
N ILE A 143 -0.50 25.28 -7.66
CA ILE A 143 0.93 25.60 -7.58
C ILE A 143 1.77 24.51 -8.26
N VAL A 144 1.72 23.27 -7.78
CA VAL A 144 2.69 22.24 -8.21
C VAL A 144 2.49 21.85 -9.68
N GLY A 145 1.25 21.63 -10.11
CA GLY A 145 0.91 21.29 -11.49
C GLY A 145 1.30 22.38 -12.50
N PRO A 146 0.86 23.63 -12.30
CA PRO A 146 1.26 24.75 -13.16
C PRO A 146 2.78 24.99 -13.17
N LEU A 147 3.45 24.90 -12.03
CA LEU A 147 4.90 25.07 -11.93
C LEU A 147 5.65 24.00 -12.75
N LEU A 148 5.18 22.75 -12.73
CA LEU A 148 5.74 21.67 -13.54
C LEU A 148 5.64 22.00 -15.03
N SER A 149 4.46 22.43 -15.49
CA SER A 149 4.23 22.77 -16.90
C SER A 149 5.01 24.01 -17.36
N MET A 150 5.25 24.96 -16.46
CA MET A 150 6.00 26.18 -16.76
C MET A 150 7.51 25.94 -16.78
N TYR A 151 8.04 25.17 -15.83
CA TYR A 151 9.49 24.98 -15.68
C TYR A 151 10.03 23.87 -16.61
N PHE A 152 9.24 22.83 -16.89
CA PHE A 152 9.66 21.71 -17.72
C PHE A 152 8.85 21.60 -19.01
N THR A 153 9.48 21.94 -20.13
CA THR A 153 9.03 21.52 -21.46
C THR A 153 9.61 20.15 -21.78
N PHE A 154 8.89 19.09 -21.40
CA PHE A 154 9.31 17.72 -21.67
C PHE A 154 9.42 17.47 -23.18
N SER A 155 10.60 17.04 -23.63
CA SER A 155 10.82 16.57 -24.99
C SER A 155 10.98 15.05 -25.00
N SER A 156 10.62 14.39 -26.11
CA SER A 156 10.85 12.96 -26.31
C SER A 156 12.34 12.60 -26.17
N ALA A 157 13.24 13.53 -26.50
CA ALA A 157 14.68 13.37 -26.34
C ALA A 157 15.13 13.25 -24.86
N ASP A 158 14.37 13.81 -23.91
CA ASP A 158 14.68 13.73 -22.48
C ASP A 158 14.50 12.29 -21.95
N PHE A 159 13.66 11.50 -22.61
CA PHE A 159 13.33 10.11 -22.25
C PHE A 159 13.90 9.08 -23.23
N ALA A 160 14.87 9.48 -24.06
CA ALA A 160 15.50 8.58 -25.03
C ALA A 160 16.12 7.34 -24.35
N PRO A 161 16.07 6.15 -24.99
CA PRO A 161 16.63 4.91 -24.42
C PRO A 161 18.10 5.03 -24.01
N THR A 162 18.90 5.79 -24.76
CA THR A 162 20.31 6.07 -24.47
C THR A 162 20.52 6.78 -23.13
N ARG A 163 19.51 7.50 -22.63
CA ARG A 163 19.56 8.19 -21.34
C ARG A 163 19.08 7.31 -20.18
N GLN A 164 18.49 6.13 -20.38
CA GLN A 164 17.89 5.37 -19.27
C GLN A 164 18.90 4.95 -18.18
N ILE A 165 20.10 4.49 -18.57
CA ILE A 165 21.05 3.85 -17.64
C ILE A 165 22.04 4.87 -17.06
N LEU A 166 21.60 5.63 -16.04
CA LEU A 166 22.40 6.68 -15.41
C LEU A 166 23.68 6.16 -14.75
N ILE A 167 23.57 5.13 -13.90
CA ILE A 167 24.70 4.63 -13.09
C ILE A 167 25.84 4.12 -13.99
N ARG A 168 25.51 3.34 -15.02
CA ARG A 168 26.51 2.83 -15.97
C ARG A 168 27.20 3.96 -16.72
N ARG A 169 26.46 5.01 -17.11
CA ARG A 169 27.04 6.20 -17.72
C ARG A 169 27.91 6.97 -16.72
N LEU A 170 27.53 7.03 -15.44
CA LEU A 170 28.25 7.79 -14.42
C LEU A 170 29.61 7.17 -14.11
N LEU A 171 29.67 5.83 -14.15
CA LEU A 171 30.89 5.06 -13.98
C LEU A 171 31.73 5.00 -15.27
N SER A 172 31.20 5.47 -16.41
CA SER A 172 31.94 5.51 -17.67
C SER A 172 32.84 6.74 -17.69
N LEU A 173 34.10 6.56 -18.11
CA LEU A 173 35.06 7.65 -18.27
C LEU A 173 34.65 8.63 -19.39
N GLN A 174 33.90 8.14 -20.37
CA GLN A 174 33.33 8.94 -21.47
C GLN A 174 31.85 8.57 -21.64
N PRO A 175 30.94 9.29 -20.96
CA PRO A 175 29.51 9.06 -21.09
C PRO A 175 28.97 9.65 -22.40
N GLU A 176 28.44 8.79 -23.27
CA GLU A 176 27.68 9.20 -24.45
C GLU A 176 26.18 8.89 -24.25
N PRO A 177 25.27 9.89 -24.32
CA PRO A 177 25.52 11.34 -24.43
C PRO A 177 26.08 11.94 -23.12
N PRO A 178 26.66 13.16 -23.15
CA PRO A 178 27.22 13.81 -21.97
C PRO A 178 26.15 14.09 -20.90
N PHE A 179 26.59 14.14 -19.64
CA PHE A 179 25.73 14.51 -18.52
C PHE A 179 25.31 15.97 -18.61
N THR A 180 24.00 16.21 -18.48
CA THR A 180 23.45 17.57 -18.51
C THR A 180 22.77 17.89 -17.18
N ALA A 181 22.89 19.13 -16.71
CA ALA A 181 22.19 19.59 -15.51
C ALA A 181 20.66 19.42 -15.66
N ARG A 182 20.14 19.61 -16.88
CA ARG A 182 18.73 19.38 -17.22
C ARG A 182 18.29 17.94 -16.96
N GLU A 183 19.11 16.95 -17.34
CA GLU A 183 18.80 15.53 -17.07
C GLU A 183 18.68 15.25 -15.57
N MET A 184 19.58 15.81 -14.75
CA MET A 184 19.53 15.66 -13.29
C MET A 184 18.32 16.36 -12.67
N GLN A 185 17.98 17.56 -13.16
CA GLN A 185 16.78 18.29 -12.76
C GLN A 185 15.53 17.45 -13.07
N ILE A 186 15.34 17.00 -14.32
CA ILE A 186 14.19 16.20 -14.72
C ILE A 186 14.05 14.95 -13.85
N ARG A 187 15.14 14.21 -13.61
CA ARG A 187 15.10 13.00 -12.78
C ARG A 187 14.70 13.31 -11.34
N PHE A 188 15.30 14.34 -10.75
CA PHE A 188 15.00 14.76 -9.38
C PHE A 188 13.52 15.14 -9.26
N TYR A 189 13.05 16.03 -10.14
CA TYR A 189 11.67 16.50 -10.14
C TYR A 189 10.67 15.40 -10.42
N VAL A 190 10.88 14.55 -11.43
CA VAL A 190 9.98 13.42 -11.71
C VAL A 190 9.92 12.44 -10.54
N SER A 191 11.05 12.19 -9.86
CA SER A 191 11.10 11.32 -8.69
C SER A 191 10.28 11.90 -7.52
N VAL A 192 10.48 13.19 -7.22
CA VAL A 192 9.73 13.87 -6.14
C VAL A 192 8.25 14.00 -6.50
N TYR A 193 7.94 14.36 -7.75
CA TYR A 193 6.58 14.50 -8.23
C TYR A 193 5.81 13.19 -8.20
N TRP A 194 6.46 12.07 -8.55
CA TRP A 194 5.87 10.75 -8.44
C TRP A 194 5.50 10.40 -6.99
N ILE A 195 6.40 10.66 -6.04
CA ILE A 195 6.13 10.49 -4.60
C ILE A 195 4.94 11.36 -4.17
N TRP A 196 4.91 12.63 -4.61
CA TRP A 196 3.86 13.58 -4.27
C TRP A 196 2.49 13.15 -4.79
N ILE A 197 2.37 12.80 -6.08
CA ILE A 197 1.12 12.32 -6.65
C ILE A 197 0.65 11.02 -6.00
N ALA A 198 1.56 10.08 -5.73
CA ALA A 198 1.22 8.85 -5.03
C ALA A 198 0.71 9.12 -3.60
N TYR A 199 1.29 10.09 -2.89
CA TYR A 199 0.78 10.55 -1.59
C TYR A 199 -0.66 11.09 -1.70
N LEU A 200 -0.93 11.99 -2.66
CA LEU A 200 -2.25 12.59 -2.85
C LEU A 200 -3.33 11.56 -3.17
N MET A 201 -3.01 10.61 -4.05
CA MET A 201 -3.96 9.57 -4.46
C MET A 201 -4.28 8.64 -3.30
N LEU A 202 -3.26 8.18 -2.56
CA LEU A 202 -3.47 7.32 -1.41
C LEU A 202 -4.22 8.03 -0.28
N GLU A 203 -3.90 9.30 0.01
CA GLU A 203 -4.61 10.08 1.03
C GLU A 203 -6.07 10.35 0.64
N LEU A 204 -6.35 10.57 -0.65
CA LEU A 204 -7.71 10.72 -1.16
C LEU A 204 -8.51 9.42 -0.98
N CYS A 205 -8.00 8.30 -1.48
CA CYS A 205 -8.66 7.00 -1.34
C CYS A 205 -8.89 6.64 0.12
N HIS A 206 -7.89 6.85 0.97
CA HIS A 206 -8.01 6.61 2.41
C HIS A 206 -9.06 7.51 3.06
N THR A 207 -9.15 8.78 2.68
CA THR A 207 -10.16 9.71 3.19
C THR A 207 -11.56 9.31 2.76
N VAL A 208 -11.76 8.93 1.50
CA VAL A 208 -13.05 8.45 1.00
C VAL A 208 -13.49 7.20 1.76
N LEU A 209 -12.62 6.22 1.93
CA LEU A 209 -12.92 5.01 2.69
C LEU A 209 -13.20 5.32 4.17
N ALA A 210 -12.40 6.18 4.80
CA ALA A 210 -12.59 6.58 6.19
C ALA A 210 -13.97 7.22 6.42
N LEU A 211 -14.38 8.13 5.53
CA LEU A 211 -15.70 8.75 5.61
C LEU A 211 -16.81 7.72 5.39
N PHE A 212 -16.63 6.81 4.43
CA PHE A 212 -17.60 5.76 4.15
C PHE A 212 -17.82 4.85 5.38
N PHE A 213 -16.74 4.37 6.02
CA PHE A 213 -16.87 3.44 7.15
C PHE A 213 -17.21 4.12 8.49
N VAL A 214 -16.70 5.32 8.76
CA VAL A 214 -16.93 6.02 10.04
C VAL A 214 -18.24 6.83 10.04
N VAL A 215 -18.54 7.53 8.94
CA VAL A 215 -19.66 8.48 8.88
C VAL A 215 -20.93 7.81 8.32
N LEU A 216 -20.81 7.12 7.18
CA LEU A 216 -21.97 6.52 6.50
C LEU A 216 -22.37 5.19 7.13
N LEU A 217 -21.49 4.20 7.14
CA LEU A 217 -21.78 2.87 7.68
C LEU A 217 -21.73 2.81 9.20
N ARG A 218 -21.03 3.76 9.84
CA ARG A 218 -20.88 3.85 11.30
C ARG A 218 -20.30 2.58 11.94
N LEU A 219 -19.54 1.79 11.16
CA LEU A 219 -18.90 0.55 11.60
C LEU A 219 -17.63 0.82 12.39
N ASP A 220 -16.93 1.90 12.05
CA ASP A 220 -15.66 2.28 12.66
C ASP A 220 -15.77 3.56 13.48
N ASN A 221 -14.88 3.69 14.46
CA ASN A 221 -14.66 4.93 15.19
C ASN A 221 -13.56 5.76 14.51
N PRO A 222 -13.56 7.10 14.69
CA PRO A 222 -12.49 7.97 14.21
C PRO A 222 -11.07 7.53 14.58
N GLU A 223 -10.92 6.89 15.74
CA GLU A 223 -9.65 6.39 16.27
C GLU A 223 -9.11 5.17 15.51
N ASP A 224 -9.99 4.38 14.91
CA ASP A 224 -9.63 3.18 14.13
C ASP A 224 -8.94 3.58 12.80
N TRP A 225 -9.26 4.77 12.27
CA TRP A 225 -8.73 5.29 11.00
C TRP A 225 -7.51 6.20 11.20
N THR A 226 -6.39 5.59 11.55
CA THR A 226 -5.11 6.31 11.70
C THR A 226 -4.55 6.80 10.36
N PRO A 227 -3.70 7.84 10.33
CA PRO A 227 -3.06 8.28 9.08
C PRO A 227 -2.16 7.18 8.47
N ILE A 228 -2.28 6.98 7.15
CA ILE A 228 -1.44 6.03 6.39
C ILE A 228 0.02 6.47 6.28
N PHE A 229 0.25 7.77 6.35
CA PHE A 229 1.58 8.36 6.36
C PHE A 229 1.99 8.79 7.77
N GLY A 230 3.29 8.89 8.00
CA GLY A 230 3.84 9.49 9.21
C GLY A 230 3.85 11.02 9.16
N SER A 231 4.43 11.64 10.19
CA SER A 231 4.69 13.08 10.14
C SER A 231 5.81 13.39 9.14
N PRO A 232 5.62 14.34 8.19
CA PRO A 232 6.67 14.80 7.28
C PRO A 232 7.92 15.31 8.01
N LEU A 233 7.76 15.85 9.23
CA LEU A 233 8.87 16.35 10.06
C LEU A 233 9.85 15.24 10.46
N GLN A 234 9.43 13.99 10.41
CA GLN A 234 10.31 12.85 10.70
C GLN A 234 11.15 12.43 9.48
N ALA A 235 10.90 12.99 8.29
CA ALA A 235 11.54 12.59 7.04
C ALA A 235 12.86 13.34 6.74
N TYR A 236 13.66 13.66 7.75
CA TYR A 236 14.94 14.37 7.60
C TYR A 236 16.11 13.49 7.14
N SER A 237 15.87 12.21 6.87
CA SER A 237 16.84 11.31 6.24
C SER A 237 16.14 10.27 5.37
N ILE A 238 16.81 9.75 4.35
CA ILE A 238 16.26 8.74 3.41
C ILE A 238 15.69 7.54 4.19
N ARG A 239 16.44 7.04 5.18
CA ARG A 239 15.99 5.92 6.02
C ARG A 239 14.68 6.25 6.75
N ARG A 240 14.57 7.43 7.35
CA ARG A 240 13.36 7.81 8.09
C ARG A 240 12.20 8.15 7.17
N PHE A 241 12.46 8.73 6.01
CA PHE A 241 11.44 8.91 4.97
C PHE A 241 10.74 7.58 4.66
N TRP A 242 11.50 6.53 4.33
CA TRP A 242 10.92 5.23 4.00
C TRP A 242 10.29 4.52 5.20
N THR A 243 10.94 4.54 6.37
CA THR A 243 10.50 3.72 7.52
C THR A 243 9.49 4.39 8.45
N LYS A 244 9.49 5.72 8.56
CA LYS A 244 8.63 6.48 9.47
C LYS A 244 7.51 7.23 8.75
N PHE A 245 7.77 7.71 7.53
CA PHE A 245 6.79 8.48 6.76
C PHE A 245 6.02 7.62 5.75
N TRP A 246 6.71 6.90 4.86
CA TRP A 246 6.09 6.28 3.68
C TRP A 246 5.47 4.88 3.92
N HIS A 247 6.22 3.90 4.42
CA HIS A 247 5.82 2.48 4.37
C HIS A 247 4.95 1.99 5.54
N ARG A 248 4.21 2.85 6.25
CA ARG A 248 3.54 2.42 7.50
C ARG A 248 2.58 1.23 7.31
N LEU A 249 1.88 1.15 6.18
CA LEU A 249 0.96 0.04 5.85
C LEU A 249 1.67 -1.31 5.63
N THR A 250 2.91 -1.30 5.14
CA THR A 250 3.62 -2.54 4.79
C THR A 250 4.60 -2.99 5.86
N VAL A 251 4.96 -2.11 6.80
CA VAL A 251 5.96 -2.41 7.85
C VAL A 251 5.54 -3.63 8.68
N ALA A 252 4.32 -3.68 9.19
CA ALA A 252 3.88 -4.77 10.05
C ALA A 252 3.96 -6.16 9.36
N PRO A 253 3.32 -6.38 8.20
CA PRO A 253 3.43 -7.67 7.52
C PRO A 253 4.89 -7.98 7.10
N CYS A 254 5.65 -7.01 6.60
CA CYS A 254 7.05 -7.24 6.22
C CYS A 254 7.92 -7.64 7.41
N VAL A 255 7.69 -7.07 8.60
CA VAL A 255 8.39 -7.44 9.83
C VAL A 255 8.01 -8.87 10.25
N SER A 256 6.74 -9.26 10.16
CA SER A 256 6.31 -10.64 10.48
C SER A 256 6.98 -11.65 9.54
N PHE A 257 6.99 -11.39 8.23
CA PHE A 257 7.70 -12.23 7.25
C PHE A 257 9.20 -12.29 7.51
N GLY A 258 9.84 -11.14 7.74
CA GLY A 258 11.26 -11.07 8.03
C GLY A 258 11.63 -11.87 9.28
N ARG A 259 10.84 -11.74 10.36
CA ARG A 259 11.00 -12.52 11.60
C ARG A 259 10.80 -14.01 11.40
N MET A 260 9.83 -14.40 10.58
CA MET A 260 9.61 -15.81 10.26
C MET A 260 10.86 -16.41 9.60
N ILE A 261 11.42 -15.72 8.61
CA ILE A 261 12.62 -16.19 7.89
C ILE A 261 13.83 -16.21 8.83
N THR A 262 14.10 -15.11 9.54
CA THR A 262 15.28 -15.01 10.42
C THR A 262 15.25 -16.05 11.53
N ARG A 263 14.09 -16.30 12.14
CA ARG A 263 13.97 -17.18 13.31
C ARG A 263 13.79 -18.64 12.94
N ARG A 264 12.95 -18.95 11.95
CA ARG A 264 12.61 -20.34 11.61
C ARG A 264 13.53 -20.95 10.56
N VAL A 265 14.09 -20.13 9.66
CA VAL A 265 14.96 -20.61 8.58
C VAL A 265 16.42 -20.40 8.92
N ALA A 266 16.79 -19.19 9.39
CA ALA A 266 18.18 -18.84 9.65
C ALA A 266 18.62 -19.00 11.12
N GLY A 267 17.70 -19.33 12.05
CA GLY A 267 18.02 -19.55 13.46
C GLY A 267 18.60 -18.32 14.20
N LEU A 268 18.39 -17.10 13.70
CA LEU A 268 18.93 -15.89 14.30
C LEU A 268 18.27 -15.59 15.65
N GLN A 269 19.08 -15.08 16.59
CA GLN A 269 18.59 -14.67 17.90
C GLN A 269 17.59 -13.49 17.77
N PRO A 270 16.42 -13.57 18.45
CA PRO A 270 15.45 -12.48 18.49
C PRO A 270 16.07 -11.18 19.03
N GLY A 271 15.82 -10.06 18.36
CA GLY A 271 16.30 -8.73 18.74
C GLY A 271 17.73 -8.40 18.31
N SER A 272 18.45 -9.35 17.71
CA SER A 272 19.83 -9.15 17.25
C SER A 272 19.93 -8.08 16.16
N GLN A 273 21.12 -7.47 16.03
CA GLN A 273 21.37 -6.49 14.96
C GLN A 273 21.23 -7.10 13.56
N HIS A 274 21.66 -8.36 13.41
CA HIS A 274 21.51 -9.14 12.19
C HIS A 274 20.04 -9.32 11.78
N GLU A 275 19.14 -9.61 12.74
CA GLU A 275 17.70 -9.69 12.47
C GLU A 275 17.16 -8.33 11.96
N LYS A 276 17.56 -7.22 12.60
CA LYS A 276 17.10 -5.88 12.20
C LYS A 276 17.57 -5.49 10.80
N ILE A 277 18.83 -5.80 10.47
CA ILE A 277 19.39 -5.53 9.14
C ILE A 277 18.68 -6.39 8.09
N PHE A 278 18.50 -7.68 8.36
CA PHE A 278 17.81 -8.58 7.45
C PHE A 278 16.37 -8.13 7.17
N ILE A 279 15.61 -7.77 8.22
CA ILE A 279 14.23 -7.27 8.07
C ILE A 279 14.20 -6.01 7.19
N ALA A 280 15.17 -5.10 7.36
CA ALA A 280 15.25 -3.91 6.51
C ALA A 280 15.52 -4.27 5.05
N LEU A 281 16.48 -5.15 4.78
CA LEU A 281 16.78 -5.63 3.42
C LEU A 281 15.60 -6.38 2.80
N TRP A 282 14.92 -7.21 3.59
CA TRP A 282 13.72 -7.94 3.18
C TRP A 282 12.59 -7.00 2.76
N ALA A 283 12.33 -5.94 3.54
CA ALA A 283 11.30 -4.97 3.19
C ALA A 283 11.57 -4.27 1.84
N PHE A 284 12.84 -3.94 1.55
CA PHE A 284 13.24 -3.40 0.25
C PHE A 284 13.10 -4.45 -0.87
N PHE A 285 13.56 -5.68 -0.63
CA PHE A 285 13.48 -6.77 -1.59
C PHE A 285 12.03 -7.13 -1.97
N ALA A 286 11.16 -7.29 -0.98
CA ALA A 286 9.74 -7.56 -1.18
C ALA A 286 9.07 -6.44 -2.00
N SER A 287 9.40 -5.17 -1.72
CA SER A 287 8.92 -4.02 -2.51
C SER A 287 9.38 -4.08 -3.97
N GLY A 288 10.61 -4.57 -4.21
CA GLY A 288 11.14 -4.83 -5.55
C GLY A 288 10.38 -5.92 -6.29
N ILE A 289 10.09 -7.06 -5.65
CA ILE A 289 9.29 -8.14 -6.24
C ILE A 289 7.89 -7.64 -6.61
N PHE A 290 7.21 -6.95 -5.70
CA PHE A 290 5.88 -6.40 -5.97
C PHE A 290 5.87 -5.39 -7.13
N SER A 291 6.99 -4.72 -7.36
CA SER A 291 7.14 -3.81 -8.50
C SER A 291 7.43 -4.58 -9.80
N CYS A 292 8.16 -5.69 -9.73
CA CYS A 292 8.49 -6.56 -10.86
C CYS A 292 7.30 -7.41 -11.35
N SER A 293 6.51 -7.98 -10.44
CA SER A 293 5.32 -8.79 -10.80
C SER A 293 4.29 -7.99 -11.62
N ARG A 294 4.29 -6.66 -11.49
CA ARG A 294 3.48 -5.75 -12.33
C ARG A 294 3.96 -5.73 -13.79
N GLY A 295 5.27 -5.82 -14.03
CA GLY A 295 5.84 -5.85 -15.38
C GLY A 295 5.53 -7.13 -16.15
N LEU A 296 5.47 -8.28 -15.47
CA LEU A 296 5.09 -9.55 -16.10
C LEU A 296 3.59 -9.61 -16.46
N GLY A 297 2.71 -9.08 -15.60
CA GLY A 297 1.26 -9.04 -15.87
C GLY A 297 0.92 -8.19 -17.09
N ILE A 298 1.62 -7.07 -17.30
CA ILE A 298 1.44 -6.20 -18.47
C ILE A 298 2.02 -6.84 -19.74
N ARG A 299 3.16 -7.55 -19.66
CA ARG A 299 3.71 -8.28 -20.81
C ARG A 299 2.85 -9.45 -21.27
N GLY A 300 2.15 -10.12 -20.34
CA GLY A 300 1.20 -11.19 -20.68
C GLY A 300 -0.07 -10.70 -21.38
N ALA A 301 -0.44 -9.42 -21.22
CA ALA A 301 -1.62 -8.83 -21.85
C ALA A 301 -1.35 -8.19 -23.23
N VAL A 302 -0.08 -7.97 -23.60
CA VAL A 302 0.34 -7.35 -24.87
C VAL A 302 0.73 -8.39 -25.93
N LEU A 303 0.67 -9.68 -25.62
CA LEU A 303 0.81 -10.75 -26.61
C LEU A 303 -0.47 -11.60 -26.70
N PRO A 304 -1.49 -11.16 -27.44
CA PRO A 304 -2.39 -12.07 -28.13
C PRO A 304 -1.94 -12.19 -29.59
N GLY A 305 -1.44 -13.37 -29.98
CA GLY A 305 -1.32 -13.78 -31.39
C GLY A 305 -0.30 -13.03 -32.24
#